data_AF-A0A841FXQ3-F1
#
_entry.id   AF-A0A841FXQ3-F1
#
_cell.length_a   1.000
_cell.length_b   1.000
_cell.length_c   1.000
_cell.angle_alpha   90.00
_cell.angle_beta   90.00
_cell.angle_gamma   90.00
#
_symmetry.space_group_name_H-M   'P 1'
#
loop_
_entity.id
_entity.type
_entity.pdbx_description
1 polymer ?
#
loop_
_entity_poly.entity_id
_entity_poly.type
_entity_poly.pdbx_seq_one_letter_code
_entity_poly.pdbx_strand_id
1 'polypeptide(L)'
;MESLDWPADGGELFRAGGRAGRFYWARGRPSLVFADDWTPSFAELLDAIPMGYTSLSLLERVALYNTGREVRVWRPDATQAPDRPPQPFQLLLPPFGEHGHQLLTATSVVGPALREGRELSARTRGKVLVCQAISQQGWH
;
A
#
# COMPACT_ATOMS: atom_id res chain seq x y z
N MET A 1 -11.45 8.01 9.34
CA MET A 1 -11.85 7.79 7.93
C MET A 1 -11.29 6.45 7.50
N GLU A 2 -12.19 5.50 7.26
CA GLU A 2 -11.89 4.07 7.06
C GLU A 2 -11.48 3.77 5.61
N SER A 3 -10.87 2.61 5.37
CA SER A 3 -10.65 2.08 4.02
C SER A 3 -11.96 2.00 3.24
N LEU A 4 -11.90 1.93 1.91
CA LEU A 4 -13.04 1.43 1.15
C LEU A 4 -13.23 -0.04 1.56
N ASP A 5 -14.41 -0.40 2.06
CA ASP A 5 -14.78 -1.76 2.50
C ASP A 5 -14.96 -2.71 1.30
N TRP A 6 -13.95 -2.74 0.44
CA TRP A 6 -13.87 -3.54 -0.76
C TRP A 6 -12.44 -4.07 -0.95
N PRO A 7 -12.28 -5.33 -1.38
CA PRO A 7 -13.34 -6.32 -1.56
C PRO A 7 -13.92 -6.76 -0.20
N ALA A 8 -15.14 -7.32 -0.20
CA ALA A 8 -15.86 -7.66 1.03
C ALA A 8 -15.13 -8.70 1.91
N ASP A 9 -14.29 -9.54 1.29
CA ASP A 9 -13.42 -10.54 1.95
C ASP A 9 -11.98 -10.04 2.14
N GLY A 10 -11.74 -8.76 1.89
CA GLY A 10 -10.42 -8.14 1.95
C GLY A 10 -9.87 -8.04 3.37
N GLY A 11 -8.54 -8.03 3.48
CA GLY A 11 -7.83 -7.87 4.74
C GLY A 11 -7.55 -6.41 5.10
N GLU A 12 -7.47 -6.13 6.40
CA GLU A 12 -6.99 -4.84 6.87
C GLU A 12 -5.52 -4.58 6.48
N LEU A 13 -5.23 -3.36 5.99
CA LEU A 13 -3.90 -2.95 5.50
C LEU A 13 -2.78 -3.16 6.52
N PHE A 14 -3.02 -2.73 7.76
CA PHE A 14 -2.05 -2.68 8.86
C PHE A 14 -2.10 -3.92 9.77
N ARG A 15 -2.72 -5.00 9.29
CA ARG A 15 -2.73 -6.30 9.96
C ARG A 15 -1.59 -7.16 9.41
N ALA A 16 -0.79 -7.68 10.33
CA ALA A 16 0.42 -8.46 10.01
C ALA A 16 0.11 -9.86 9.44
N GLY A 17 -1.09 -10.39 9.69
CA GLY A 17 -1.51 -11.71 9.22
C GLY A 17 -1.78 -11.77 7.71
N GLY A 18 -1.85 -12.99 7.18
CA GLY A 18 -2.18 -13.26 5.78
C GLY A 18 -0.97 -13.24 4.83
N ARG A 19 -1.25 -13.51 3.55
CA ARG A 19 -0.26 -13.48 2.46
C ARG A 19 0.14 -12.04 2.11
N ALA A 20 1.22 -11.91 1.32
CA ALA A 20 1.44 -10.69 0.54
C ALA A 20 0.15 -10.37 -0.21
N GLY A 21 -0.22 -9.10 -0.27
CA GLY A 21 -1.47 -8.71 -0.88
C GLY A 21 -1.38 -7.29 -1.44
N ARG A 22 -2.29 -7.00 -2.35
CA ARG A 22 -2.38 -5.72 -3.05
C ARG A 22 -3.60 -4.96 -2.57
N PHE A 23 -3.58 -3.66 -2.81
CA PHE A 23 -4.71 -2.78 -2.55
C PHE A 23 -4.67 -1.62 -3.54
N TYR A 24 -5.83 -1.06 -3.81
CA TYR A 24 -5.93 0.16 -4.60
C TYR A 24 -5.87 1.39 -3.70
N TRP A 25 -5.34 2.47 -4.24
CA TRP A 25 -5.37 3.80 -3.63
C TRP A 25 -5.94 4.80 -4.61
N ALA A 26 -6.99 5.51 -4.18
CA ALA A 26 -7.59 6.61 -4.91
C ALA A 26 -8.12 7.65 -3.93
N ARG A 27 -8.03 8.94 -4.28
CA ARG A 27 -8.60 10.06 -3.49
C ARG A 27 -8.22 10.03 -2.00
N GLY A 28 -6.99 9.65 -1.67
CA GLY A 28 -6.53 9.60 -0.28
C GLY A 28 -7.07 8.42 0.54
N ARG A 29 -7.69 7.42 -0.13
CA ARG A 29 -8.31 6.27 0.51
C ARG A 29 -7.76 4.97 -0.08
N PRO A 30 -7.32 4.03 0.77
CA PRO A 30 -6.99 2.68 0.34
C PRO A 30 -8.25 1.80 0.28
N SER A 31 -8.25 0.81 -0.60
CA SER A 31 -9.13 -0.36 -0.49
C SER A 31 -8.65 -1.30 0.61
N LEU A 32 -9.44 -2.34 0.90
CA LEU A 32 -8.95 -3.50 1.62
C LEU A 32 -7.91 -4.26 0.79
N VAL A 33 -7.10 -5.06 1.49
CA VAL A 33 -6.06 -5.88 0.90
C VAL A 33 -6.67 -7.12 0.27
N PHE A 34 -6.28 -7.42 -0.95
CA PHE A 34 -6.66 -8.63 -1.67
C PHE A 34 -5.44 -9.43 -2.15
N ALA A 35 -5.67 -10.65 -2.60
CA ALA A 35 -4.60 -11.56 -3.01
C ALA A 35 -3.84 -11.04 -4.25
N ASP A 36 -2.55 -11.33 -4.35
CA ASP A 36 -1.69 -10.84 -5.45
C ASP A 36 -1.89 -11.59 -6.78
N ASP A 37 -2.58 -12.72 -6.77
CA ASP A 37 -3.03 -13.48 -7.93
C ASP A 37 -4.44 -13.08 -8.41
N TRP A 38 -5.18 -12.30 -7.62
CA TRP A 38 -6.48 -11.79 -8.02
C TRP A 38 -6.35 -10.46 -8.75
N THR A 39 -6.98 -10.38 -9.92
CA THR A 39 -7.07 -9.15 -10.73
C THR A 39 -8.55 -8.79 -10.87
N PRO A 40 -9.01 -7.75 -10.17
CA PRO A 40 -10.39 -7.28 -10.27
C PRO A 40 -10.71 -6.82 -11.69
N SER A 41 -11.93 -7.13 -12.14
CA SER A 41 -12.44 -6.63 -13.42
C SER A 41 -12.65 -5.11 -13.36
N PHE A 42 -12.65 -4.48 -14.54
CA PHE A 42 -12.92 -3.05 -14.63
C PHE A 42 -14.29 -2.68 -14.05
N ALA A 43 -15.31 -3.51 -14.25
CA ALA A 43 -16.66 -3.28 -13.72
C ALA A 43 -16.68 -3.31 -12.18
N GLU A 44 -15.97 -4.25 -11.55
CA GLU A 44 -15.84 -4.30 -10.08
C GLU A 44 -15.12 -3.07 -9.53
N LEU A 45 -14.04 -2.63 -10.21
CA LEU A 45 -13.33 -1.41 -9.81
C LEU A 45 -14.19 -0.16 -9.97
N LEU A 46 -14.99 -0.08 -11.02
CA LEU A 46 -15.87 1.05 -11.28
C LEU A 46 -16.97 1.16 -10.21
N ASP A 47 -17.53 0.03 -9.80
CA ASP A 47 -18.54 -0.04 -8.73
C ASP A 47 -17.94 0.33 -7.36
N ALA A 48 -16.74 -0.17 -7.06
CA ALA A 48 -16.08 0.03 -5.78
C ALA A 48 -15.37 1.40 -5.63
N ILE A 49 -14.80 1.92 -6.71
CA ILE A 49 -13.93 3.11 -6.72
C ILE A 49 -14.45 4.09 -7.77
N PRO A 50 -15.28 5.07 -7.39
CA PRO A 50 -15.84 6.02 -8.34
C PRO A 50 -14.76 6.79 -9.12
N MET A 51 -14.90 6.81 -10.44
CA MET A 51 -14.04 7.58 -11.34
C MET A 51 -14.16 9.10 -11.09
N GLY A 52 -13.15 9.84 -11.52
CA GLY A 52 -13.12 11.30 -11.62
C GLY A 52 -11.71 11.81 -11.96
N TYR A 53 -11.44 13.11 -11.84
CA TYR A 53 -10.10 13.65 -12.13
C TYR A 53 -9.08 13.26 -11.04
N THR A 54 -8.71 11.99 -10.96
CA THR A 54 -7.80 11.41 -9.97
C THR A 54 -6.97 10.29 -10.61
N SER A 55 -6.01 9.76 -9.85
CA SER A 55 -5.24 8.57 -10.23
C SER A 55 -5.69 7.37 -9.42
N LEU A 56 -5.69 6.20 -10.05
CA LEU A 56 -5.82 4.92 -9.39
C LEU A 56 -4.44 4.27 -9.35
N SER A 57 -3.93 4.06 -8.14
CA SER A 57 -2.65 3.39 -7.91
C SER A 57 -2.90 1.99 -7.37
N LEU A 58 -2.26 0.98 -7.95
CA LEU A 58 -2.21 -0.37 -7.40
C LEU A 58 -0.92 -0.51 -6.60
N LEU A 59 -1.04 -0.84 -5.33
CA LEU A 59 0.06 -0.93 -4.37
C LEU A 59 0.14 -2.35 -3.82
N GLU A 60 1.36 -2.84 -3.58
CA GLU A 60 1.62 -4.14 -2.97
C GLU A 60 2.28 -3.96 -1.61
N ARG A 61 1.83 -4.71 -0.59
CA ARG A 61 2.43 -4.68 0.75
C ARG A 61 3.80 -5.35 0.74
N VAL A 62 4.80 -4.65 1.25
CA VAL A 62 6.19 -5.13 1.29
C VAL A 62 6.60 -5.44 2.73
N ALA A 63 6.43 -4.47 3.63
CA ALA A 63 6.78 -4.62 5.04
C ALA A 63 5.90 -3.76 5.94
N LEU A 64 5.68 -4.20 7.17
CA LEU A 64 4.97 -3.48 8.21
C LEU A 64 5.90 -3.28 9.41
N TYR A 65 6.04 -2.02 9.82
CA TYR A 65 6.76 -1.62 11.01
C TYR A 65 5.79 -1.05 12.05
N ASN A 66 6.14 -1.18 13.33
CA ASN A 66 5.45 -0.52 14.44
C ASN A 66 6.48 -0.03 15.45
N THR A 67 6.47 1.27 15.79
CA THR A 67 7.43 1.88 16.71
C THR A 67 8.90 1.58 16.37
N GLY A 68 9.23 1.47 15.07
CA GLY A 68 10.58 1.16 14.60
C GLY A 68 10.99 -0.31 14.69
N ARG A 69 10.08 -1.19 15.11
CA ARG A 69 10.25 -2.64 15.09
C ARG A 69 9.60 -3.23 13.85
N GLU A 70 10.28 -4.20 13.25
CA GLU A 70 9.71 -5.00 12.18
C GLU A 70 8.60 -5.89 12.74
N VAL A 71 7.40 -5.75 12.19
CA VAL A 71 6.26 -6.61 12.53
C VAL A 71 6.16 -7.75 11.53
N ARG A 72 6.33 -7.43 10.24
CA ARG A 72 6.25 -8.40 9.15
C ARG A 72 6.98 -7.89 7.91
N VAL A 73 7.67 -8.77 7.20
CA VAL A 73 8.11 -8.55 5.81
C VAL A 73 7.46 -9.63 4.95
N TRP A 74 6.71 -9.24 3.94
CA TRP A 74 6.04 -10.16 3.02
C TRP A 74 6.87 -10.44 1.77
N ARG A 75 7.60 -9.44 1.28
CA ARG A 75 8.42 -9.54 0.08
C ARG A 75 9.80 -8.91 0.31
N PRO A 76 10.79 -9.66 0.82
CA PRO A 76 12.15 -9.15 0.98
C PRO A 76 12.81 -8.84 -0.38
N ASP A 77 12.35 -9.48 -1.47
CA ASP A 77 12.94 -9.44 -2.81
C ASP A 77 12.12 -8.64 -3.84
N ALA A 78 11.29 -7.69 -3.42
CA ALA A 78 10.32 -6.98 -4.26
C ALA A 78 10.90 -6.30 -5.54
N THR A 79 12.22 -6.17 -5.67
CA THR A 79 12.91 -5.65 -6.86
C THR A 79 13.38 -6.69 -7.88
N GLN A 80 13.28 -7.99 -7.63
CA GLN A 80 14.04 -8.99 -8.40
C GLN A 80 13.40 -9.45 -9.74
N ALA A 81 12.41 -8.75 -10.29
CA ALA A 81 11.99 -9.02 -11.67
C ALA A 81 12.93 -8.26 -12.62
N PRO A 82 13.89 -8.93 -13.30
CA PRO A 82 14.94 -8.26 -14.09
C PRO A 82 14.39 -7.39 -15.23
N ASP A 83 13.16 -7.68 -15.68
CA ASP A 83 12.52 -6.99 -16.81
C ASP A 83 11.60 -5.83 -16.39
N ARG A 84 11.51 -5.52 -15.09
CA ARG A 84 10.60 -4.46 -14.59
C ARG A 84 11.39 -3.18 -14.29
N PRO A 85 10.95 -2.01 -14.81
CA PRO A 85 11.56 -0.75 -14.41
C PRO A 85 11.42 -0.55 -12.90
N PRO A 86 12.40 0.11 -12.25
CA PRO A 86 12.38 0.35 -10.81
C PRO A 86 11.09 1.09 -10.44
N GLN A 87 10.25 0.42 -9.66
CA GLN A 87 9.00 0.99 -9.18
C GLN A 87 9.26 1.78 -7.89
N PRO A 88 8.66 2.96 -7.71
CA PRO A 88 8.80 3.71 -6.48
C PRO A 88 8.17 2.94 -5.31
N PHE A 89 8.83 2.98 -4.15
CA PHE A 89 8.20 2.57 -2.91
C PHE A 89 7.39 3.73 -2.33
N GLN A 90 6.39 3.39 -1.52
CA GLN A 90 5.58 4.35 -0.79
C GLN A 90 5.43 3.93 0.67
N LEU A 91 5.32 4.91 1.54
CA LEU A 91 5.12 4.73 2.98
C LEU A 91 3.69 5.15 3.31
N LEU A 92 2.88 4.18 3.72
CA LEU A 92 1.49 4.38 4.09
C LEU A 92 1.39 4.43 5.62
N LEU A 93 0.83 5.53 6.13
CA LEU A 93 0.55 5.74 7.55
C LEU A 93 -0.94 5.49 7.86
N PRO A 94 -1.27 4.99 9.06
CA PRO A 94 -2.65 4.95 9.51
C PRO A 94 -3.21 6.39 9.64
N PRO A 95 -4.54 6.56 9.69
CA PRO A 95 -5.15 7.86 9.94
C PRO A 95 -4.66 8.45 11.27
N PHE A 96 -4.45 9.77 11.30
CA PHE A 96 -4.05 10.50 12.50
C PHE A 96 -5.00 11.67 12.75
N GLY A 97 -5.83 11.56 13.79
CA GLY A 97 -6.88 12.53 14.08
C GLY A 97 -7.92 12.59 12.95
N GLU A 98 -8.22 13.80 12.47
CA GLU A 98 -9.14 14.04 11.35
C GLU A 98 -8.51 13.75 9.98
N HIS A 99 -7.17 13.67 9.92
CA HIS A 99 -6.49 13.34 8.69
C HIS A 99 -6.63 11.85 8.39
N GLY A 100 -7.05 11.54 7.16
CA GLY A 100 -7.10 10.17 6.65
C GLY A 100 -5.71 9.53 6.55
N HIS A 101 -5.67 8.41 5.85
CA HIS A 101 -4.39 7.79 5.51
C HIS A 101 -3.46 8.78 4.78
N GLN A 102 -2.16 8.70 5.09
CA GLN A 102 -1.14 9.48 4.40
C GLN A 102 -0.24 8.54 3.61
N LEU A 103 -0.04 8.86 2.34
CA LEU A 103 0.81 8.10 1.43
C LEU A 103 1.98 9.00 1.03
N LEU A 104 3.17 8.62 1.46
CA LEU A 104 4.40 9.36 1.20
C LEU A 104 5.23 8.61 0.16
N THR A 105 5.84 9.32 -0.77
CA THR A 105 6.80 8.73 -1.70
C THR A 105 8.09 8.40 -0.96
N ALA A 106 8.61 7.19 -1.20
CA ALA A 106 9.91 6.73 -0.73
C ALA A 106 10.87 6.57 -1.92
N THR A 107 12.11 6.21 -1.62
CA THR A 107 13.10 5.80 -2.64
C THR A 107 12.65 4.57 -3.45
N SER A 108 13.24 4.34 -4.63
CA SER A 108 12.94 3.20 -5.52
C SER A 108 13.77 1.94 -5.22
N VAL A 109 14.64 1.98 -4.21
CA VAL A 109 15.51 0.87 -3.83
C VAL A 109 15.00 0.21 -2.54
N VAL A 110 14.84 -1.12 -2.53
CA VAL A 110 14.19 -1.85 -1.41
C VAL A 110 14.83 -1.57 -0.06
N GLY A 111 16.13 -1.82 0.08
CA GLY A 111 16.82 -1.70 1.38
C GLY A 111 16.68 -0.30 1.99
N PRO A 112 16.99 0.78 1.24
CA PRO A 112 16.69 2.14 1.64
C PRO A 112 15.22 2.40 1.98
N ALA A 113 14.25 1.92 1.19
CA ALA A 113 12.82 2.12 1.46
C ALA A 113 12.35 1.42 2.75
N LEU A 114 12.84 0.20 3.01
CA LEU A 114 12.59 -0.52 4.27
C LEU A 114 13.17 0.23 5.47
N ARG A 115 14.39 0.76 5.33
CA ARG A 115 15.01 1.61 6.37
C ARG A 115 14.20 2.87 6.62
N GLU A 116 13.76 3.57 5.58
CA GLU A 116 12.91 4.76 5.69
C GLU A 116 11.59 4.45 6.41
N GLY A 117 10.92 3.36 6.06
CA GLY A 117 9.70 2.92 6.73
C GLY A 117 9.91 2.61 8.21
N ARG A 118 11.00 1.92 8.55
CA ARG A 118 11.39 1.63 9.94
C ARG A 118 11.66 2.92 10.72
N GLU A 119 12.47 3.82 10.17
CA GLU A 119 12.80 5.10 10.81
C GLU A 119 11.57 5.98 11.02
N LEU A 120 10.71 6.08 10.01
CA LEU A 120 9.47 6.84 10.11
C LEU A 120 8.54 6.27 11.18
N SER A 121 8.41 4.94 11.24
CA SER A 121 7.65 4.26 12.29
C SER A 121 8.21 4.53 13.69
N ALA A 122 9.55 4.59 13.84
CA ALA A 122 10.18 4.94 15.11
C ALA A 122 9.88 6.39 15.52
N ARG A 123 10.02 7.33 14.58
CA ARG A 123 9.82 8.78 14.83
C ARG A 123 8.37 9.12 15.16
N THR A 124 7.42 8.51 14.45
CA THR A 124 5.97 8.71 14.64
C THR A 124 5.41 7.89 15.81
N ARG A 125 6.20 6.96 16.38
CA ARG A 125 5.75 5.98 17.38
C ARG A 125 4.50 5.20 16.94
N GLY A 126 4.37 4.96 15.64
CA GLY A 126 3.17 4.37 15.03
C GLY A 126 3.48 3.27 14.03
N LYS A 127 2.43 2.75 13.41
CA LYS A 127 2.55 1.78 12.31
C LYS A 127 2.94 2.50 11.02
N VAL A 128 3.80 1.88 10.22
CA VAL A 128 4.09 2.30 8.84
C VAL A 128 4.10 1.08 7.96
N LEU A 129 3.33 1.11 6.88
CA LEU A 129 3.29 0.09 5.86
C LEU A 129 4.14 0.54 4.67
N VAL A 130 5.21 -0.18 4.39
CA VAL A 130 6.01 -0.01 3.17
C VAL A 130 5.31 -0.76 2.04
N CYS A 131 5.07 -0.04 0.96
CA CYS A 131 4.39 -0.54 -0.23
C CYS A 131 5.26 -0.35 -1.47
N GLN A 132 5.09 -1.18 -2.47
CA GLN A 132 5.65 -0.95 -3.81
C GLN A 132 4.52 -0.56 -4.77
N ALA A 133 4.75 0.46 -5.59
CA ALA A 133 3.86 0.78 -6.69
C ALA A 133 3.93 -0.33 -7.76
N ILE A 134 2.78 -0.88 -8.13
CA ILE A 134 2.67 -1.91 -9.17
C ILE A 134 2.25 -1.27 -10.49
N SER A 135 1.27 -0.37 -10.42
CA SER A 135 0.82 0.45 -11.54
C SER A 135 0.17 1.74 -11.04
N GLN A 136 0.12 2.73 -11.91
CA GLN A 136 -0.62 3.96 -11.71
C GLN A 136 -1.24 4.37 -13.03
N GLN A 137 -2.53 4.69 -13.01
CA GLN A 137 -3.25 5.15 -14.20
C GLN A 137 -4.18 6.31 -13.85
N GLY A 138 -4.52 7.13 -14.85
CA GLY A 138 -5.63 8.07 -14.72
C GLY A 138 -6.93 7.30 -14.49
N TRP A 139 -7.82 7.83 -13.65
CA TRP A 139 -9.05 7.15 -13.25
C TRP A 139 -10.27 8.04 -13.47
N HIS A 140 -10.52 8.39 -14.73
CA HIS A 140 -11.52 9.36 -15.19
C HIS A 140 -12.70 8.72 -15.91
#